data_AF-A0A0R1ZAT2-F1
#
_entry.id   AF-A0A0R1ZAT2-F1
#
_cell.length_a   1.000
_cell.length_b   1.000
_cell.length_c   1.000
_cell.angle_alpha   90.00
_cell.angle_beta   90.00
_cell.angle_gamma   90.00
#
_symmetry.space_group_name_H-M   'P 1'
#
loop_
_entity.id
_entity.type
_entity.pdbx_description
1 polymer ?
#
loop_
_entity_poly.entity_id
_entity_poly.type
_entity_poly.pdbx_seq_one_letter_code
_entity_poly.pdbx_strand_id
1 'polypeptide(L)'
;MNRIQKLGLSCLTFLFAVGLISGQVNADQYRTYQIGSDLKPGKYIVTSKNGTGDLYNSTYDFDFAITSGKRKVSGVHKAEHLNVQAGQRIIVNNFDADFQSDNSPKIVQQGKISYGEYRVGNDAGADIQPGMYVIKPGKCAGEYAVNSPLIGGSSVSLSGLKKIQSNEHRQHRVQLKDGDHLYVNIQDATLTKVSDND
;
A
#
# COMPACT_ATOMS: atom_id res chain seq x y z
N MET A 1 79.62 -24.51 3.86
CA MET A 1 79.31 -25.10 5.19
C MET A 1 77.90 -24.69 5.58
N ASN A 2 77.14 -25.67 6.05
CA ASN A 2 75.71 -25.68 6.38
C ASN A 2 75.30 -24.62 7.43
N ARG A 3 74.09 -24.03 7.33
CA ARG A 3 72.86 -24.58 7.94
C ARG A 3 71.66 -23.64 7.72
N ILE A 4 70.56 -24.26 7.29
CA ILE A 4 69.19 -23.76 7.35
C ILE A 4 68.70 -23.85 8.80
N GLN A 5 68.03 -22.81 9.31
CA GLN A 5 67.02 -22.94 10.36
C GLN A 5 65.85 -21.99 10.05
N LYS A 6 64.65 -22.58 9.95
CA LYS A 6 63.33 -21.93 9.95
C LYS A 6 62.70 -22.05 11.35
N LEU A 7 61.61 -21.30 11.55
CA LEU A 7 60.67 -21.22 12.68
C LEU A 7 61.04 -20.14 13.71
N GLY A 8 60.14 -19.25 14.13
CA GLY A 8 58.71 -19.19 13.87
C GLY A 8 58.04 -17.88 14.33
N LEU A 9 56.83 -17.71 13.80
CA LEU A 9 55.65 -17.01 14.29
C LEU A 9 55.77 -16.25 15.63
N SER A 10 55.58 -14.93 15.60
CA SER A 10 55.02 -14.17 16.70
C SER A 10 54.34 -12.91 16.16
N CYS A 11 53.02 -12.87 16.32
CA CYS A 11 52.13 -11.82 15.88
C CYS A 11 52.35 -10.58 16.77
N LEU A 12 53.00 -9.56 16.22
CA LEU A 12 53.22 -8.29 16.91
C LEU A 12 51.92 -7.47 16.84
N THR A 13 51.24 -7.39 17.96
CA THR A 13 50.08 -6.54 18.21
C THR A 13 50.41 -5.08 17.97
N PHE A 14 49.88 -4.50 16.88
CA PHE A 14 49.87 -3.07 16.67
C PHE A 14 48.55 -2.49 17.22
N LEU A 15 48.65 -1.92 18.42
CA LEU A 15 47.64 -1.02 18.97
C LEU A 15 47.65 0.27 18.14
N PHE A 16 46.63 0.48 17.31
CA PHE A 16 46.27 1.81 16.86
C PHE A 16 44.91 2.16 17.44
N ALA A 17 44.95 2.92 18.54
CA ALA A 17 43.85 3.75 18.97
C ALA A 17 43.65 4.84 17.91
N VAL A 18 42.58 4.73 17.14
CA VAL A 18 42.06 5.85 16.33
C VAL A 18 40.63 6.07 16.79
N GLY A 19 40.38 7.29 17.26
CA GLY A 19 39.20 7.67 18.02
C GLY A 19 37.88 7.32 17.35
N LEU A 20 36.94 6.89 18.18
CA LEU A 20 35.52 6.96 17.92
C LEU A 20 35.14 8.40 17.57
N ILE A 21 35.10 8.70 16.26
CA ILE A 21 34.18 9.72 15.78
C ILE A 21 32.83 9.01 15.76
N SER A 22 32.07 9.12 16.86
CA SER A 22 30.65 8.84 16.86
C SER A 22 29.98 9.91 16.00
N GLY A 23 30.06 9.74 14.68
CA GLY A 23 29.12 10.33 13.77
C GLY A 23 27.77 9.71 14.13
N GLN A 24 26.97 10.48 14.87
CA GLN A 24 25.56 10.18 15.10
C GLN A 24 24.91 10.09 13.72
N VAL A 25 24.82 8.87 13.19
CA VAL A 25 23.95 8.58 12.06
C VAL A 25 22.56 8.88 12.60
N ASN A 26 21.99 10.03 12.25
CA ASN A 26 20.55 10.16 12.23
C ASN A 26 20.10 9.20 11.12
N ALA A 27 20.04 7.91 11.46
CA ALA A 27 19.46 6.93 10.58
C ALA A 27 18.00 7.34 10.47
N ASP A 28 17.60 7.82 9.30
CA ASP A 28 16.20 7.89 8.91
C ASP A 28 15.57 6.58 9.41
N GLN A 29 14.65 6.69 10.37
CA GLN A 29 14.10 5.51 11.05
C GLN A 29 13.10 4.86 10.11
N TYR A 30 13.58 4.25 9.03
CA TYR A 30 12.75 3.43 8.17
C TYR A 30 12.64 2.03 8.78
N ARG A 31 11.41 1.58 8.99
CA ARG A 31 11.09 0.19 9.32
C ARG A 31 10.73 -0.54 8.04
N THR A 32 11.28 -1.73 7.89
CA THR A 32 10.99 -2.60 6.76
C THR A 32 10.21 -3.80 7.26
N TYR A 33 9.16 -4.19 6.53
CA TYR A 33 8.35 -5.36 6.80
C TYR A 33 8.37 -6.29 5.57
N GLN A 34 8.86 -7.51 5.75
CA GLN A 34 8.87 -8.54 4.74
C GLN A 34 7.56 -9.34 4.78
N ILE A 35 6.82 -9.33 3.66
CA ILE A 35 5.56 -10.08 3.57
C ILE A 35 5.85 -11.58 3.38
N GLY A 36 5.24 -12.39 4.23
CA GLY A 36 5.51 -13.82 4.40
C GLY A 36 6.38 -14.14 5.62
N SER A 37 7.07 -13.14 6.21
CA SER A 37 7.89 -13.30 7.43
C SER A 37 7.35 -12.44 8.57
N ASP A 38 7.36 -11.11 8.38
CA ASP A 38 6.98 -10.15 9.42
C ASP A 38 5.47 -9.90 9.43
N LEU A 39 4.87 -9.86 8.24
CA LEU A 39 3.42 -9.75 8.02
C LEU A 39 2.95 -10.90 7.12
N LYS A 40 1.73 -11.37 7.32
CA LYS A 40 1.15 -12.37 6.42
C LYS A 40 0.72 -11.69 5.11
N PRO A 41 0.72 -12.40 3.97
CA PRO A 41 0.06 -11.89 2.77
C PRO A 41 -1.43 -11.64 3.05
N GLY A 42 -1.98 -10.58 2.45
CA GLY A 42 -3.38 -10.21 2.60
C GLY A 42 -3.62 -8.72 2.63
N LYS A 43 -4.83 -8.35 3.05
CA LYS A 43 -5.28 -6.96 3.08
C LYS A 43 -5.05 -6.34 4.44
N TYR A 44 -4.57 -5.10 4.45
CA TYR A 44 -4.30 -4.35 5.66
C TYR A 44 -4.84 -2.93 5.58
N ILE A 45 -5.39 -2.45 6.68
CA ILE A 45 -5.54 -1.04 7.00
C ILE A 45 -4.29 -0.63 7.78
N VAL A 46 -3.49 0.26 7.20
CA VAL A 46 -2.29 0.82 7.81
C VAL A 46 -2.63 2.18 8.37
N THR A 47 -2.39 2.37 9.66
CA THR A 47 -2.54 3.69 10.30
C THR A 47 -1.24 4.10 10.97
N SER A 48 -1.10 5.41 11.21
CA SER A 48 0.00 5.94 12.02
C SER A 48 -0.45 6.03 13.48
N LYS A 49 0.24 5.32 14.38
CA LYS A 49 0.06 5.44 15.84
C LYS A 49 0.54 6.81 16.33
N ASN A 50 1.62 7.30 15.74
CA ASN A 50 2.20 8.60 15.98
C ASN A 50 2.96 9.09 14.73
N GLY A 51 3.12 10.41 14.62
CA GLY A 51 3.96 11.01 13.60
C GLY A 51 3.27 11.18 12.24
N THR A 52 4.09 11.50 11.24
CA THR A 52 3.69 11.64 9.84
C THR A 52 4.87 11.26 8.98
N GLY A 53 4.64 10.43 7.97
CA GLY A 53 5.70 10.02 7.07
C GLY A 53 5.17 9.10 5.98
N ASP A 54 6.08 8.40 5.32
CA ASP A 54 5.81 7.75 4.05
C ASP A 54 5.70 6.22 4.20
N LEU A 55 4.77 5.64 3.44
CA LEU A 55 4.50 4.21 3.34
C LEU A 55 4.57 3.82 1.87
N TYR A 56 5.56 3.02 1.51
CA TYR A 56 5.76 2.57 0.13
C TYR A 56 6.21 1.11 0.10
N ASN A 57 6.05 0.45 -1.04
CA ASN A 57 6.71 -0.83 -1.27
C ASN A 57 8.04 -0.66 -2.00
N SER A 58 8.87 -1.69 -1.97
CA SER A 58 10.22 -1.65 -2.57
C SER A 58 10.26 -1.43 -4.08
N THR A 59 9.14 -1.65 -4.77
CA THR A 59 8.98 -1.43 -6.21
C THR A 59 8.36 -0.07 -6.54
N TYR A 60 7.96 0.71 -5.52
CA TYR A 60 7.21 1.96 -5.66
C TYR A 60 5.92 1.81 -6.46
N ASP A 61 5.30 0.63 -6.41
CA ASP A 61 3.95 0.42 -6.95
C ASP A 61 2.93 1.25 -6.17
N PHE A 62 3.23 1.58 -4.91
CA PHE A 62 2.53 2.57 -4.11
C PHE A 62 3.50 3.40 -3.26
N ASP A 63 3.10 4.65 -3.01
CA ASP A 63 3.76 5.59 -2.10
C ASP A 63 2.71 6.54 -1.51
N PHE A 64 2.55 6.49 -0.18
CA PHE A 64 1.53 7.24 0.53
C PHE A 64 2.12 7.98 1.73
N ALA A 65 1.73 9.24 1.91
CA ALA A 65 1.99 9.96 3.15
C ALA A 65 0.88 9.68 4.17
N ILE A 66 1.22 9.15 5.35
CA ILE A 66 0.28 8.83 6.43
C ILE A 66 0.54 9.71 7.66
N THR A 67 -0.52 10.19 8.31
CA THR A 67 -0.45 11.02 9.53
C THR A 67 -1.35 10.50 10.66
N SER A 68 -0.86 10.60 11.90
CA SER A 68 -1.70 10.46 13.11
C SER A 68 -2.51 11.74 13.42
N GLY A 69 -2.33 12.80 12.62
CA GLY A 69 -2.92 14.11 12.82
C GLY A 69 -4.44 14.16 12.62
N LYS A 70 -5.12 15.05 13.35
CA LYS A 70 -6.58 15.23 13.23
C LYS A 70 -7.00 16.02 11.99
N ARG A 71 -6.14 16.90 11.47
CA ARG A 71 -6.43 17.79 10.34
C ARG A 71 -6.25 17.06 9.00
N LYS A 72 -7.18 17.27 8.07
CA LYS A 72 -7.04 16.82 6.68
C LYS A 72 -5.98 17.70 6.01
N VAL A 73 -4.83 17.12 5.67
CA VAL A 73 -3.80 17.77 4.85
C VAL A 73 -3.92 17.18 3.45
N SER A 74 -3.88 18.01 2.41
CA SER A 74 -3.98 17.53 1.04
C SER A 74 -2.83 16.58 0.73
N GLY A 75 -3.13 15.41 0.15
CA GLY A 75 -2.12 14.38 -0.15
C GLY A 75 -1.57 13.64 1.07
N VAL A 76 -2.13 13.84 2.27
CA VAL A 76 -1.75 13.10 3.49
C VAL A 76 -2.96 12.39 4.07
N HIS A 77 -2.82 11.10 4.25
CA HIS A 77 -3.90 10.16 4.55
C HIS A 77 -3.83 9.76 6.03
N LYS A 78 -4.98 9.42 6.64
CA LYS A 78 -5.01 8.94 8.04
C LYS A 78 -4.86 7.43 8.15
N ALA A 79 -5.26 6.76 7.08
CA ALA A 79 -5.19 5.33 6.94
C ALA A 79 -4.94 5.04 5.46
N GLU A 80 -4.20 3.98 5.19
CA GLU A 80 -4.11 3.40 3.86
C GLU A 80 -4.55 1.96 3.86
N HIS A 81 -5.12 1.54 2.74
CA HIS A 81 -5.51 0.16 2.57
C HIS A 81 -4.61 -0.45 1.52
N LEU A 82 -3.91 -1.51 1.92
CA LEU A 82 -2.97 -2.21 1.08
C LEU A 82 -3.45 -3.64 0.84
N ASN A 83 -3.29 -4.13 -0.39
CA ASN A 83 -3.31 -5.55 -0.67
C ASN A 83 -1.89 -6.04 -0.96
N VAL A 84 -1.31 -6.80 -0.04
CA VAL A 84 0.10 -7.20 -0.13
C VAL A 84 0.29 -8.70 -0.32
N GLN A 85 1.23 -9.04 -1.19
CA GLN A 85 1.55 -10.40 -1.62
C GLN A 85 2.84 -10.90 -0.97
N ALA A 86 2.96 -12.23 -0.83
CA ALA A 86 4.18 -12.85 -0.33
C ALA A 86 5.41 -12.41 -1.13
N GLY A 87 6.51 -12.12 -0.45
CA GLY A 87 7.75 -11.65 -1.07
C GLY A 87 7.85 -10.15 -1.26
N GLN A 88 6.74 -9.40 -1.17
CA GLN A 88 6.81 -7.93 -1.16
C GLN A 88 7.49 -7.41 0.11
N ARG A 89 8.04 -6.21 -0.01
CA ARG A 89 8.70 -5.50 1.08
C ARG A 89 8.06 -4.13 1.25
N ILE A 90 7.46 -3.89 2.41
CA ILE A 90 6.88 -2.59 2.78
C ILE A 90 7.93 -1.80 3.57
N ILE A 91 8.06 -0.51 3.25
CA ILE A 91 8.95 0.41 3.92
C ILE A 91 8.09 1.53 4.52
N VAL A 92 8.29 1.76 5.82
CA VAL A 92 7.61 2.77 6.63
C VAL A 92 8.65 3.75 7.12
N ASN A 93 8.54 5.03 6.76
CA ASN A 93 9.48 6.07 7.16
C ASN A 93 8.81 7.08 8.10
N ASN A 94 9.48 7.47 9.18
CA ASN A 94 9.08 8.57 10.07
C ASN A 94 7.73 8.43 10.80
N PHE A 95 7.16 7.24 10.90
CA PHE A 95 6.01 6.97 11.76
C PHE A 95 5.94 5.54 12.29
N ASP A 96 5.19 5.34 13.38
CA ASP A 96 4.89 4.01 13.91
C ASP A 96 3.65 3.44 13.23
N ALA A 97 3.83 2.49 12.32
CA ALA A 97 2.73 1.84 11.61
C ALA A 97 1.96 0.86 12.51
N ASP A 98 0.64 0.90 12.42
CA ASP A 98 -0.27 -0.15 12.87
C ASP A 98 -0.87 -0.85 11.65
N PHE A 99 -0.60 -2.14 11.50
CA PHE A 99 -1.16 -2.97 10.44
C PHE A 99 -2.33 -3.77 11.00
N GLN A 100 -3.55 -3.41 10.61
CA GLN A 100 -4.77 -4.13 10.98
C GLN A 100 -5.29 -4.90 9.78
N SER A 101 -5.69 -6.16 9.95
CA SER A 101 -6.30 -6.91 8.85
C SER A 101 -7.56 -6.21 8.33
N ASP A 102 -7.61 -5.95 7.03
CA ASP A 102 -8.79 -5.45 6.35
C ASP A 102 -9.69 -6.64 5.97
N ASN A 103 -10.81 -6.79 6.69
CA ASN A 103 -11.76 -7.88 6.51
C ASN A 103 -12.88 -7.54 5.50
N SER A 104 -12.65 -6.58 4.60
CA SER A 104 -13.56 -6.27 3.50
C SER A 104 -13.89 -7.54 2.71
N PRO A 105 -15.19 -7.82 2.45
CA PRO A 105 -15.60 -9.06 1.81
C PRO A 105 -15.15 -9.15 0.35
N LYS A 106 -15.00 -10.38 -0.15
CA LYS A 106 -14.85 -10.64 -1.59
C LYS A 106 -16.13 -10.27 -2.34
N ILE A 107 -15.95 -9.76 -3.54
CA ILE A 107 -17.01 -9.29 -4.43
C ILE A 107 -17.21 -10.32 -5.54
N VAL A 108 -18.29 -11.11 -5.43
CA VAL A 108 -18.48 -12.26 -6.31
C VAL A 108 -19.19 -11.90 -7.62
N GLN A 109 -20.14 -10.97 -7.61
CA GLN A 109 -20.82 -10.45 -8.82
C GLN A 109 -21.48 -9.10 -8.53
N GLN A 110 -22.11 -9.02 -7.36
CA GLN A 110 -22.64 -7.81 -6.77
C GLN A 110 -22.13 -7.75 -5.33
N GLY A 111 -21.58 -6.62 -4.94
CA GLY A 111 -21.07 -6.47 -3.58
C GLY A 111 -20.87 -5.02 -3.19
N LYS A 112 -20.81 -4.80 -1.87
CA LYS A 112 -20.36 -3.54 -1.31
C LYS A 112 -18.85 -3.47 -1.39
N ILE A 113 -18.34 -2.39 -1.94
CA ILE A 113 -16.93 -2.01 -1.87
C ILE A 113 -16.81 -0.80 -0.95
N SER A 114 -15.88 -0.90 -0.01
CA SER A 114 -15.47 0.15 0.88
C SER A 114 -14.18 0.78 0.36
N TYR A 115 -13.65 1.74 1.12
CA TYR A 115 -12.30 2.22 0.89
C TYR A 115 -11.35 1.01 0.84
N GLY A 116 -10.52 0.94 -0.19
CA GLY A 116 -9.57 -0.15 -0.33
C GLY A 116 -9.07 -0.39 -1.73
N GLU A 117 -8.06 -1.23 -1.79
CA GLU A 117 -7.57 -1.88 -2.99
C GLU A 117 -8.20 -3.26 -3.12
N TYR A 118 -8.65 -3.58 -4.34
CA TYR A 118 -9.26 -4.85 -4.69
C TYR A 118 -8.51 -5.48 -5.87
N ARG A 119 -8.00 -6.69 -5.67
CA ARG A 119 -7.31 -7.44 -6.72
C ARG A 119 -8.34 -8.10 -7.64
N VAL A 120 -8.20 -7.84 -8.94
CA VAL A 120 -9.03 -8.45 -9.98
C VAL A 120 -8.35 -9.69 -10.50
N GLY A 121 -9.05 -10.84 -10.48
CA GLY A 121 -8.49 -12.08 -10.96
C GLY A 121 -9.47 -13.24 -11.00
N ASN A 122 -9.12 -14.28 -11.76
CA ASN A 122 -9.90 -15.52 -11.82
C ASN A 122 -9.55 -16.53 -10.71
N ASP A 123 -8.48 -16.28 -9.96
CA ASP A 123 -8.00 -17.22 -8.94
C ASP A 123 -8.74 -17.06 -7.59
N ALA A 124 -8.64 -18.09 -6.74
CA ALA A 124 -9.36 -18.15 -5.47
C ALA A 124 -8.98 -17.02 -4.49
N GLY A 125 -7.84 -16.36 -4.66
CA GLY A 125 -7.42 -15.24 -3.83
C GLY A 125 -7.94 -13.88 -4.32
N ALA A 126 -8.56 -13.80 -5.51
CA ALA A 126 -9.02 -12.54 -6.07
C ALA A 126 -10.20 -11.98 -5.26
N ASP A 127 -10.25 -10.66 -5.16
CA ASP A 127 -11.35 -9.96 -4.51
C ASP A 127 -12.53 -9.82 -5.47
N ILE A 128 -12.26 -9.56 -6.75
CA ILE A 128 -13.24 -9.31 -7.80
C ILE A 128 -12.87 -10.17 -9.01
N GLN A 129 -13.85 -10.78 -9.68
CA GLN A 129 -13.60 -11.45 -10.97
C GLN A 129 -13.47 -10.43 -12.12
N PRO A 130 -12.75 -10.74 -13.20
CA PRO A 130 -12.74 -9.88 -14.38
C PRO A 130 -14.13 -9.72 -15.00
N GLY A 131 -14.36 -8.57 -15.63
CA GLY A 131 -15.60 -8.25 -16.32
C GLY A 131 -15.91 -6.76 -16.41
N MET A 132 -17.00 -6.43 -17.08
CA MET A 132 -17.59 -5.10 -17.05
C MET A 132 -18.40 -4.93 -15.76
N TYR A 133 -18.21 -3.81 -15.08
CA TYR A 133 -18.93 -3.48 -13.86
C TYR A 133 -19.51 -2.07 -13.92
N VAL A 134 -20.64 -1.87 -13.23
CA VAL A 134 -21.09 -0.54 -12.83
C VAL A 134 -20.66 -0.31 -11.40
N ILE A 135 -19.86 0.72 -11.18
CA ILE A 135 -19.57 1.25 -9.85
C ILE A 135 -20.51 2.41 -9.54
N LYS A 136 -21.16 2.36 -8.39
CA LYS A 136 -22.06 3.40 -7.90
C LYS A 136 -21.61 3.85 -6.50
N PRO A 137 -21.44 5.16 -6.26
CA PRO A 137 -21.15 5.67 -4.93
C PRO A 137 -22.34 5.44 -4.00
N GLY A 138 -22.03 5.25 -2.71
CA GLY A 138 -23.01 5.16 -1.64
C GLY A 138 -23.59 6.52 -1.27
N LYS A 139 -23.55 6.87 0.01
CA LYS A 139 -24.07 8.15 0.53
C LYS A 139 -23.14 9.33 0.29
N CYS A 140 -21.85 9.07 0.07
CA CYS A 140 -20.79 10.07 -0.03
C CYS A 140 -20.18 10.08 -1.43
N ALA A 141 -19.62 11.23 -1.82
CA ALA A 141 -18.76 11.32 -2.98
C ALA A 141 -17.40 10.65 -2.69
N GLY A 142 -16.69 10.32 -3.75
CA GLY A 142 -15.28 9.94 -3.72
C GLY A 142 -14.84 9.44 -5.08
N GLU A 143 -13.73 8.72 -5.15
CA GLU A 143 -13.04 8.45 -6.40
C GLU A 143 -12.65 6.98 -6.52
N TYR A 144 -12.42 6.53 -7.75
CA TYR A 144 -11.77 5.25 -7.99
C TYR A 144 -10.76 5.36 -9.13
N ALA A 145 -9.77 4.47 -9.12
CA ALA A 145 -8.77 4.32 -10.18
C ALA A 145 -8.50 2.84 -10.44
N VAL A 146 -8.05 2.52 -11.65
CA VAL A 146 -7.61 1.18 -12.05
C VAL A 146 -6.12 1.23 -12.34
N ASN A 147 -5.34 0.33 -11.75
CA ASN A 147 -3.89 0.22 -11.93
C ASN A 147 -3.11 1.49 -11.58
N SER A 148 -3.67 2.31 -10.68
CA SER A 148 -3.02 3.48 -10.11
C SER A 148 -3.49 3.65 -8.67
N PRO A 149 -2.61 3.54 -7.67
CA PRO A 149 -2.97 3.83 -6.28
C PRO A 149 -3.22 5.31 -6.04
N LEU A 150 -2.78 6.18 -6.95
CA LEU A 150 -2.97 7.62 -6.88
C LEU A 150 -4.41 7.97 -7.23
N ILE A 151 -5.21 8.16 -6.19
CA ILE A 151 -6.55 8.74 -6.27
C ILE A 151 -6.39 10.26 -6.40
N GLY A 152 -6.87 10.83 -7.52
CA GLY A 152 -6.56 12.20 -7.94
C GLY A 152 -6.65 12.40 -9.46
N GLY A 153 -5.72 13.13 -10.09
CA GLY A 153 -5.81 13.63 -11.47
C GLY A 153 -6.10 12.62 -12.61
N SER A 154 -6.04 11.31 -12.35
CA SER A 154 -6.41 10.24 -13.30
C SER A 154 -7.56 9.34 -12.81
N SER A 155 -8.14 9.65 -11.65
CA SER A 155 -9.27 8.93 -11.08
C SER A 155 -10.60 9.44 -11.62
N VAL A 156 -11.64 8.61 -11.50
CA VAL A 156 -13.00 8.99 -11.83
C VAL A 156 -13.72 9.43 -10.57
N SER A 157 -14.10 10.70 -10.52
CA SER A 157 -14.89 11.26 -9.43
C SER A 157 -16.35 10.81 -9.52
N LEU A 158 -16.84 10.23 -8.43
CA LEU A 158 -18.19 9.75 -8.23
C LEU A 158 -18.90 10.55 -7.13
N SER A 159 -20.11 11.07 -7.40
CA SER A 159 -20.86 11.90 -6.45
C SER A 159 -22.20 11.31 -6.00
N GLY A 160 -22.45 11.43 -4.69
CA GLY A 160 -23.72 11.08 -4.05
C GLY A 160 -24.83 12.13 -4.27
N LEU A 161 -26.04 11.86 -3.78
CA LEU A 161 -27.30 12.57 -4.08
C LEU A 161 -27.39 14.08 -3.79
N LYS A 162 -26.33 14.77 -3.36
CA LYS A 162 -26.34 16.22 -3.07
C LYS A 162 -25.66 17.01 -4.19
N LYS A 163 -26.43 17.26 -5.26
CA LYS A 163 -26.20 18.30 -6.30
C LYS A 163 -24.79 18.27 -6.94
N ILE A 164 -24.69 17.57 -8.08
CA ILE A 164 -23.47 17.42 -8.88
C ILE A 164 -22.88 18.79 -9.24
N GLN A 165 -21.58 19.01 -8.98
CA GLN A 165 -20.82 20.17 -9.43
C GLN A 165 -19.71 19.72 -10.36
N SER A 166 -19.93 19.84 -11.68
CA SER A 166 -18.98 19.59 -12.81
C SER A 166 -18.24 18.23 -12.82
N ASN A 167 -18.09 17.63 -14.01
CA ASN A 167 -17.37 16.37 -14.32
C ASN A 167 -17.53 15.11 -13.43
N GLU A 168 -18.31 15.14 -12.35
CA GLU A 168 -18.55 14.01 -11.46
C GLU A 168 -19.70 13.12 -11.97
N HIS A 169 -19.54 11.80 -11.84
CA HIS A 169 -20.54 10.83 -12.27
C HIS A 169 -21.34 10.27 -11.08
N ARG A 170 -22.63 9.96 -11.29
CA ARG A 170 -23.45 9.24 -10.29
C ARG A 170 -23.25 7.73 -10.30
N GLN A 171 -22.59 7.21 -11.33
CA GLN A 171 -22.14 5.84 -11.51
C GLN A 171 -21.20 5.80 -12.71
N HIS A 172 -20.33 4.80 -12.81
CA HIS A 172 -19.46 4.63 -13.97
C HIS A 172 -19.37 3.17 -14.39
N ARG A 173 -19.24 2.92 -15.70
CA ARG A 173 -18.94 1.58 -16.24
C ARG A 173 -17.43 1.39 -16.32
N VAL A 174 -16.90 0.40 -15.64
CA VAL A 174 -15.46 0.10 -15.61
C VAL A 174 -15.23 -1.31 -16.14
N GLN A 175 -14.31 -1.45 -17.09
CA GLN A 175 -13.79 -2.75 -17.50
C GLN A 175 -12.66 -3.13 -16.55
N LEU A 176 -12.84 -4.20 -15.80
CA LEU A 176 -11.79 -4.79 -14.97
C LEU A 176 -11.25 -6.04 -15.68
N LYS A 177 -9.94 -6.11 -15.86
CA LYS A 177 -9.22 -7.20 -16.50
C LYS A 177 -8.51 -8.03 -15.44
N ASP A 178 -8.21 -9.27 -15.81
CA ASP A 178 -7.38 -10.15 -14.97
C ASP A 178 -6.02 -9.47 -14.71
N GLY A 179 -5.62 -9.38 -13.44
CA GLY A 179 -4.42 -8.68 -13.01
C GLY A 179 -4.62 -7.19 -12.70
N ASP A 180 -5.80 -6.61 -12.94
CA ASP A 180 -6.07 -5.23 -12.54
C ASP A 180 -6.13 -5.08 -11.02
N HIS A 181 -5.84 -3.87 -10.55
CA HIS A 181 -6.05 -3.42 -9.19
C HIS A 181 -7.05 -2.26 -9.19
N LEU A 182 -8.21 -2.46 -8.57
CA LEU A 182 -9.22 -1.42 -8.39
C LEU A 182 -8.98 -0.71 -7.05
N TYR A 183 -8.62 0.56 -7.10
CA TYR A 183 -8.45 1.43 -5.94
C TYR A 183 -9.70 2.26 -5.74
N VAL A 184 -10.26 2.23 -4.53
CA VAL A 184 -11.55 2.87 -4.20
C VAL A 184 -11.35 3.77 -2.99
N ASN A 185 -11.71 5.04 -3.13
CA ASN A 185 -11.80 6.02 -2.04
C ASN A 185 -13.25 6.44 -1.82
N ILE A 186 -14.14 5.46 -1.67
CA ILE A 186 -15.57 5.67 -1.46
C ILE A 186 -16.07 4.65 -0.44
N GLN A 187 -16.77 5.13 0.57
CA GLN A 187 -17.44 4.26 1.53
C GLN A 187 -18.81 3.84 1.02
N ASP A 188 -19.17 2.57 1.28
CA ASP A 188 -20.46 1.99 0.93
C ASP A 188 -20.82 2.08 -0.56
N ALA A 189 -19.82 2.08 -1.45
CA ALA A 189 -20.07 1.97 -2.88
C ALA A 189 -20.53 0.55 -3.23
N THR A 190 -21.26 0.42 -4.34
CA THR A 190 -21.67 -0.87 -4.87
C THR A 190 -20.99 -1.12 -6.20
N LEU A 191 -20.46 -2.32 -6.37
CA LEU A 191 -19.92 -2.81 -7.62
C LEU A 191 -20.81 -3.95 -8.13
N THR A 192 -21.39 -3.78 -9.31
CA THR A 192 -22.31 -4.75 -9.91
C THR A 192 -21.82 -5.15 -11.29
N LYS A 193 -21.62 -6.45 -11.53
CA LYS A 193 -21.21 -6.97 -12.83
C LYS A 193 -22.33 -6.71 -13.84
N VAL A 194 -21.97 -6.13 -14.98
CA VAL A 194 -22.86 -6.01 -16.13
C VAL A 194 -22.91 -7.39 -16.78
N SER A 195 -24.10 -7.93 -16.98
CA SER A 195 -24.23 -9.19 -17.72
C SER A 195 -23.97 -8.93 -19.20
N ASP A 196 -23.44 -9.92 -19.92
CA ASP A 196 -23.19 -9.81 -21.37
C ASP A 196 -24.48 -9.62 -22.21
N ASN A 197 -25.66 -9.60 -21.58
CA ASN A 197 -26.98 -9.42 -22.21
C ASN A 197 -27.57 -8.00 -22.09
N ASP A 198 -26.82 -7.01 -21.61
CA ASP A 198 -27.23 -5.58 -21.53
C ASP A 198 -26.63 -4.70 -22.64
#